data_AF-A0A2T0GYH9-F1
#
_entry.id   AF-A0A2T0GYH9-F1
#
_cell.length_a   1.000
_cell.length_b   1.000
_cell.length_c   1.000
_cell.angle_alpha   90.00
_cell.angle_beta   90.00
_cell.angle_gamma   90.00
#
_symmetry.space_group_name_H-M   'P 1'
#
loop_
_entity.id
_entity.type
_entity.pdbx_description
1 polymer ?
#
loop_
_entity_poly.entity_id
_entity_poly.type
_entity_poly.pdbx_seq_one_letter_code
_entity_poly.pdbx_strand_id
1 'polypeptide(L)'
;MGGVVAMWDGIESWLVMLPYPFQVTLVLAVLIPLCWLVARGLDRGVDELVARLTRTREADPPVRVARRRVRARTGTGLIVKGRRVEAE
;
A
#
# COMPACT_ATOMS: atom_id res chain seq x y z
N MET A 1 19.16 13.92 -40.24
CA MET A 1 19.33 14.34 -38.83
C MET A 1 17.98 14.75 -38.29
N GLY A 2 17.44 14.04 -37.28
CA GLY A 2 16.38 14.58 -36.41
C GLY A 2 14.90 14.36 -36.79
N GLY A 3 14.47 13.21 -37.32
CA GLY A 3 13.03 12.97 -37.57
C GLY A 3 12.13 13.13 -36.33
N VAL A 4 12.64 12.73 -35.16
CA VAL A 4 11.98 12.97 -33.85
C VAL A 4 11.95 14.45 -33.50
N VAL A 5 13.00 15.21 -33.83
CA VAL A 5 13.08 16.66 -33.58
C VAL A 5 12.07 17.40 -34.45
N ALA A 6 11.92 17.04 -35.72
CA ALA A 6 10.92 17.64 -36.61
C ALA A 6 9.48 17.32 -36.19
N MET A 7 9.24 16.10 -35.69
CA MET A 7 7.94 15.75 -35.11
C MET A 7 7.66 16.55 -33.84
N TRP A 8 8.67 16.69 -32.98
CA TRP A 8 8.57 17.47 -31.75
C TRP A 8 8.31 18.96 -32.02
N ASP A 9 8.99 19.54 -33.02
CA ASP A 9 8.79 20.93 -33.47
C ASP A 9 7.33 21.18 -33.96
N GLY A 10 6.75 20.20 -34.64
CA GLY A 10 5.31 20.23 -35.00
C GLY A 10 4.38 20.16 -33.79
N ILE A 11 4.74 19.39 -32.75
CA ILE A 11 3.98 19.33 -31.49
C ILE A 11 4.12 20.64 -30.71
N GLU A 12 5.33 21.19 -30.64
CA GLU A 12 5.65 22.45 -29.96
C GLU A 12 4.84 23.60 -30.55
N SER A 13 4.85 23.74 -31.88
CA SER A 13 4.05 24.77 -32.56
C SER A 13 2.54 24.60 -32.34
N TRP A 14 2.02 23.37 -32.34
CA TRP A 14 0.62 23.09 -32.02
C TRP A 14 0.26 23.49 -30.58
N LEU A 15 1.14 23.18 -29.60
CA LEU A 15 0.95 23.54 -28.19
C LEU A 15 1.04 25.05 -27.96
N VAL A 16 1.95 25.75 -28.64
CA VAL A 16 2.14 27.21 -28.51
C VAL A 16 0.92 27.97 -29.05
N MET A 17 0.29 27.46 -30.11
CA MET A 17 -0.91 28.08 -30.69
C MET A 17 -2.20 27.76 -29.91
N LEU A 18 -2.13 26.89 -28.91
CA LEU A 18 -3.27 26.51 -28.08
C LEU A 18 -3.63 27.62 -27.08
N PRO A 19 -4.93 27.93 -26.87
CA PRO A 19 -5.32 28.89 -25.85
C PRO A 19 -4.88 28.45 -24.44
N TYR A 20 -4.50 29.43 -23.60
CA TYR A 20 -4.01 29.21 -22.23
C TYR A 20 -4.80 28.18 -21.38
N PRO A 21 -6.16 28.18 -21.34
CA PRO A 21 -6.88 27.19 -20.54
C PRO A 21 -6.65 25.74 -21.00
N PHE A 22 -6.45 25.51 -22.30
CA PHE A 22 -6.15 24.18 -22.81
C PHE A 22 -4.72 23.74 -22.46
N GLN A 23 -3.74 24.65 -22.47
CA GLN A 23 -2.37 24.36 -22.04
C GLN A 23 -2.34 23.91 -20.57
N VAL A 24 -3.01 24.66 -19.68
CA VAL A 24 -3.11 24.32 -18.25
C VAL A 24 -3.81 22.97 -18.04
N THR A 25 -4.89 22.71 -18.80
CA THR A 25 -5.62 21.44 -18.72
C THR A 25 -4.75 20.27 -19.17
N LEU A 26 -3.98 20.41 -20.25
CA LEU A 26 -3.02 19.41 -20.73
C LEU A 26 -1.95 19.13 -19.67
N VAL A 27 -1.39 20.18 -19.08
CA VAL A 27 -0.39 20.05 -18.00
C VAL A 27 -0.98 19.29 -16.83
N LEU A 28 -2.17 19.65 -16.33
CA LEU A 28 -2.80 18.93 -15.23
C LEU A 28 -3.15 17.48 -15.61
N ALA A 29 -3.64 17.26 -16.84
CA ALA A 29 -3.97 15.94 -17.35
C ALA A 29 -2.77 15.00 -17.42
N VAL A 30 -1.54 15.51 -17.59
CA VAL A 30 -0.31 14.71 -17.57
C VAL A 30 0.29 14.67 -16.15
N LEU A 31 0.31 15.80 -15.45
CA LEU A 31 0.97 15.93 -14.14
C LEU A 31 0.26 15.14 -13.05
N ILE A 32 -1.07 15.15 -13.02
CA ILE A 32 -1.87 14.40 -12.03
C ILE A 32 -1.60 12.89 -12.12
N PRO A 33 -1.74 12.23 -13.30
CA PRO A 33 -1.44 10.80 -13.39
C PRO A 33 0.05 10.52 -13.22
N LEU A 34 0.95 11.41 -13.64
CA LEU A 34 2.38 11.22 -13.40
C LEU A 34 2.70 11.22 -11.90
N CYS A 35 2.17 12.18 -11.15
CA CYS A 35 2.30 12.24 -9.70
C CYS A 35 1.73 10.98 -9.03
N TRP A 36 0.55 10.54 -9.47
CA TRP A 36 -0.09 9.32 -8.98
C TRP A 36 0.72 8.05 -9.30
N LEU A 37 1.32 7.97 -10.49
CA LEU A 37 2.20 6.87 -10.89
C LEU A 37 3.47 6.86 -10.05
N VAL A 38 4.09 8.02 -9.83
CA VAL A 38 5.28 8.15 -8.98
C VAL A 38 4.96 7.74 -7.55
N ALA A 39 3.86 8.22 -6.98
CA ALA A 39 3.42 7.83 -5.64
C ALA A 39 3.23 6.32 -5.52
N ARG A 40 2.51 5.69 -6.47
CA ARG A 40 2.36 4.22 -6.49
C ARG A 40 3.66 3.47 -6.71
N GLY A 41 4.56 4.03 -7.52
CA GLY A 41 5.88 3.47 -7.76
C GLY A 41 6.72 3.47 -6.49
N LEU A 42 6.65 4.56 -5.73
CA LEU A 42 7.31 4.67 -4.44
C LEU A 42 6.71 3.71 -3.41
N ASP A 43 5.39 3.66 -3.26
CA ASP A 43 4.75 2.74 -2.31
C ASP A 43 5.17 1.28 -2.58
N ARG A 44 5.08 0.83 -3.84
CA ARG A 44 5.50 -0.52 -4.22
C ARG A 44 7.00 -0.74 -4.12
N GLY A 45 7.79 0.29 -4.45
CA GLY A 45 9.25 0.24 -4.37
C GLY A 45 9.71 0.11 -2.92
N VAL A 46 9.09 0.86 -2.00
CA VAL A 46 9.36 0.80 -0.56
C VAL A 46 8.97 -0.58 -0.02
N ASP A 47 7.80 -1.11 -0.36
CA ASP A 47 7.37 -2.44 0.07
C ASP A 47 8.34 -3.54 -0.36
N GLU A 48 8.78 -3.53 -1.62
CA GLU A 48 9.77 -4.48 -2.15
C GLU A 48 11.15 -4.29 -1.49
N LEU A 49 11.57 -3.05 -1.24
CA LEU A 49 12.82 -2.78 -0.52
C LEU A 49 12.76 -3.33 0.91
N VAL A 50 11.67 -3.08 1.64
CA VAL A 50 11.47 -3.55 3.01
C VAL A 50 11.41 -5.08 3.06
N ALA A 51 10.74 -5.72 2.09
CA ALA A 51 10.71 -7.18 1.97
C ALA A 51 12.12 -7.76 1.75
N ARG A 52 12.92 -7.14 0.88
CA ARG A 52 14.32 -7.55 0.62
C ARG A 52 15.24 -7.32 1.82
N LEU A 53 15.08 -6.19 2.52
CA LEU A 53 15.83 -5.86 3.74
C LEU A 53 15.47 -6.79 4.91
N THR A 54 14.20 -7.17 5.04
CA THR A 54 13.76 -8.11 6.08
C THR A 54 14.30 -9.52 5.80
N ARG A 55 14.29 -9.95 4.54
CA ARG A 55 14.86 -11.23 4.11
C ARG A 55 16.36 -11.35 4.41
N THR A 56 17.09 -10.24 4.40
CA THR A 56 18.51 -10.20 4.79
C THR A 56 18.70 -10.10 6.30
N ARG A 57 17.75 -9.48 7.02
CA ARG A 57 17.75 -9.38 8.49
C ARG A 57 17.41 -10.71 9.18
N GLU A 58 16.73 -11.63 8.50
CA GLU A 58 16.43 -12.98 8.97
C GLU A 58 17.65 -13.93 8.99
N ALA A 59 18.85 -13.40 8.70
CA ALA A 59 20.12 -14.04 9.01
C ALA A 59 20.61 -13.77 10.45
N ASP A 60 19.92 -12.92 11.22
CA ASP A 60 20.16 -12.73 12.66
C ASP A 60 19.11 -13.54 13.47
N PRO A 61 19.55 -14.42 14.39
CA PRO A 61 18.72 -15.47 14.98
C PRO A 61 17.51 -14.94 15.75
N PRO A 62 16.44 -15.74 15.89
CA PRO A 62 15.17 -15.27 16.40
C PRO A 62 15.33 -14.75 17.83
N VAL A 63 15.04 -13.46 18.05
CA VAL A 63 14.65 -12.98 19.36
C VAL A 63 13.46 -13.84 19.78
N ARG A 64 13.73 -14.80 20.66
CA ARG A 64 12.75 -15.62 21.36
C ARG A 64 11.88 -14.67 22.16
N VAL A 65 10.85 -14.12 21.51
CA VAL A 65 9.65 -13.67 22.20
C VAL A 65 9.05 -14.92 22.81
N ALA A 66 9.49 -15.19 24.04
CA ALA A 66 8.88 -16.12 24.94
C ALA A 66 7.39 -15.78 24.98
N ARG A 67 6.60 -16.50 24.18
CA ARG A 67 5.18 -16.69 24.41
C ARG A 67 5.09 -17.25 25.83
N ARG A 68 4.94 -16.36 26.81
CA ARG A 68 4.42 -16.67 28.12
C ARG A 68 3.11 -17.39 27.86
N ARG A 69 3.13 -18.72 28.00
CA ARG A 69 1.93 -19.54 28.12
C ARG A 69 1.18 -18.99 29.32
N VAL A 70 0.17 -18.15 29.09
CA VAL A 70 -0.89 -17.92 30.08
C VAL A 70 -1.73 -19.19 30.07
N ARG A 71 -1.19 -20.22 30.72
CA ARG A 71 -1.93 -21.38 31.19
C ARG A 71 -2.36 -21.07 32.61
N ALA A 72 -3.37 -20.24 32.77
CA ALA A 72 -4.11 -20.15 34.02
C ALA A 72 -5.17 -21.27 34.02
N ARG A 73 -4.71 -22.45 34.43
CA ARG A 73 -5.57 -23.54 34.88
C ARG A 73 -5.79 -23.34 36.37
N THR A 74 -6.91 -22.73 36.73
CA THR A 74 -7.45 -22.71 38.10
C THR A 74 -8.93 -23.06 37.96
N GLY A 75 -9.28 -24.33 38.16
CA GLY A 75 -10.05 -24.75 39.33
C GLY A 75 -11.54 -24.75 38.99
N THR A 76 -12.15 -25.90 38.68
CA THR A 76 -12.83 -26.75 39.68
C THR A 76 -13.90 -25.95 40.44
N GLY A 77 -15.17 -26.15 40.08
CA GLY A 77 -16.29 -25.46 40.70
C GLY A 77 -17.64 -25.88 40.12
N LEU A 78 -18.02 -27.10 40.45
CA LEU A 78 -19.30 -27.75 40.22
C LEU A 78 -20.48 -26.86 40.67
N ILE A 79 -21.38 -26.44 39.76
CA ILE A 79 -22.76 -26.09 40.12
C ILE A 79 -23.71 -26.76 39.13
N VAL A 80 -24.16 -27.94 39.54
CA VAL A 80 -25.47 -28.47 39.17
C VAL A 80 -26.52 -27.53 39.76
N LYS A 81 -27.31 -26.88 38.91
CA LYS A 81 -28.60 -26.28 39.26
C LYS A 81 -29.56 -26.87 38.24
N GLY A 82 -30.29 -27.94 38.52
CA GLY A 82 -31.19 -28.09 39.66
C GLY A 82 -32.56 -27.55 39.25
N ARG A 83 -33.38 -28.44 38.67
CA ARG A 83 -34.85 -28.41 38.51
C ARG A 83 -35.56 -27.05 38.37
N ARG A 84 -36.32 -26.91 37.28
CA ARG A 84 -37.72 -26.43 37.33
C ARG A 84 -38.50 -27.15 36.21
N VAL A 85 -38.98 -28.36 36.51
CA VAL A 85 -40.42 -28.70 36.51
C VAL A 85 -41.24 -27.93 35.48
N GLU A 86 -41.66 -28.68 34.47
CA GLU A 86 -42.90 -28.52 33.72
C GLU A 86 -44.07 -28.27 34.69
N ALA A 87 -44.84 -27.23 34.42
CA ALA A 87 -46.25 -27.09 34.76
C ALA A 87 -46.76 -26.01 33.78
N GLU A 88 -47.30 -26.46 32.65
CA GLU A 88 -48.74 -26.47 32.34
C GLU A 88 -49.12 -25.29 31.44
#